data_AF-A0A7X9C1T2-F1
#
_entry.id   AF-A0A7X9C1T2-F1
#
_cell.length_a   1.000
_cell.length_b   1.000
_cell.length_c   1.000
_cell.angle_alpha   90.00
_cell.angle_beta   90.00
_cell.angle_gamma   90.00
#
_symmetry.space_group_name_H-M   'P 1'
#
loop_
_entity.id
_entity.type
_entity.pdbx_description
1 polymer ?
#
loop_
_entity_poly.entity_id
_entity_poly.type
_entity_poly.pdbx_seq_one_letter_code
_entity_poly.pdbx_strand_id
1 'polypeptide(L)'
;MYYGADPTSEQFWGDLAKKHFKYIRNHTFNGINTLKYDPKMPYRVPHKEKYSNYWFSSSDGDTLEEFTDLITPKNIMKLENQNGLCIVYTHFAKGFVDDKGVVNPQFKKNLEFLSSRDGWFVPAGEILDFLESHSEKRNVLKAYLTKFDSKWIWRGL
;
A
#
# COMPACT_ATOMS: atom_id res chain seq x y z
N MET A 1 -26.98 17.33 -4.18
CA MET A 1 -25.77 17.90 -4.81
C MET A 1 -24.62 17.64 -3.85
N TYR A 2 -23.53 16.99 -4.28
CA TYR A 2 -22.42 16.64 -3.40
C TYR A 2 -21.38 17.75 -3.43
N TYR A 3 -21.14 18.39 -2.29
CA TYR A 3 -20.24 19.56 -2.17
C TYR A 3 -18.84 19.17 -1.65
N GLY A 4 -18.43 17.91 -1.82
CA GLY A 4 -17.20 17.38 -1.22
C GLY A 4 -15.90 18.00 -1.72
N ALA A 5 -15.92 18.61 -2.90
CA ALA A 5 -14.78 19.32 -3.49
C ALA A 5 -14.72 20.81 -3.11
N ASP A 6 -15.78 21.36 -2.51
CA ASP A 6 -15.85 22.77 -2.12
C ASP A 6 -15.22 22.98 -0.73
N PRO A 7 -14.09 23.70 -0.60
CA PRO A 7 -13.43 23.93 0.69
C PRO A 7 -14.24 24.77 1.68
N THR A 8 -15.32 25.42 1.22
CA THR A 8 -16.22 26.21 2.07
C THR A 8 -17.40 25.40 2.60
N SER A 9 -17.60 24.19 2.07
CA SER A 9 -18.66 23.29 2.50
C SER A 9 -18.29 22.55 3.78
N GLU A 10 -19.26 22.34 4.66
CA GLU A 10 -19.12 21.46 5.83
C GLU A 10 -18.80 20.00 5.44
N GLN A 11 -19.10 19.62 4.19
CA GLN A 11 -18.88 18.28 3.66
C GLN A 11 -17.54 18.16 2.92
N PHE A 12 -16.65 19.15 3.04
CA PHE A 12 -15.37 19.16 2.36
C PHE A 12 -14.53 17.92 2.70
N TRP A 13 -14.18 17.15 1.67
CA TRP A 13 -13.51 15.86 1.84
C TRP A 13 -12.12 15.99 2.45
N GLY A 14 -11.43 17.12 2.27
CA GLY A 14 -10.12 17.33 2.87
C GLY A 14 -10.18 17.38 4.40
N ASP A 15 -11.20 18.03 4.96
CA ASP A 15 -11.38 18.13 6.41
C ASP A 15 -11.82 16.78 6.99
N LEU A 16 -12.75 16.09 6.32
CA LEU A 16 -13.17 14.75 6.70
C LEU A 16 -12.01 13.75 6.62
N ALA A 17 -11.19 13.80 5.57
CA ALA A 17 -10.03 12.94 5.44
C ALA A 17 -9.00 13.20 6.55
N LYS A 18 -8.72 14.47 6.85
CA LYS A 18 -7.83 14.88 7.94
C LYS A 18 -8.31 14.38 9.30
N LYS A 19 -9.63 14.40 9.53
CA LYS A 19 -10.25 13.96 10.78
C LYS A 19 -10.28 12.44 10.94
N HIS A 20 -10.57 11.71 9.87
CA HIS A 20 -10.91 10.28 9.97
C HIS A 20 -9.79 9.32 9.57
N PHE A 21 -8.83 9.74 8.74
CA PHE A 21 -7.79 8.84 8.23
C PHE A 21 -6.41 9.23 8.73
N LYS A 22 -5.78 8.36 9.52
CA LYS A 22 -4.38 8.52 9.94
C LYS A 22 -3.40 8.29 8.78
N TYR A 23 -3.68 7.27 7.97
CA TYR A 23 -2.82 6.85 6.85
C TYR A 23 -3.59 6.88 5.52
N ILE A 24 -2.96 7.46 4.50
CA ILE A 24 -3.53 7.62 3.15
C ILE A 24 -2.56 6.98 2.15
N ARG A 25 -3.06 6.10 1.29
CA ARG A 25 -2.23 5.46 0.26
C ARG A 25 -1.88 6.47 -0.84
N ASN A 26 -0.63 6.47 -1.28
CA ASN A 26 -0.12 7.30 -2.37
C ASN A 26 0.16 6.45 -3.62
N HIS A 27 1.36 5.86 -3.71
CA HIS A 27 1.80 5.10 -4.90
C HIS A 27 1.62 3.59 -4.73
N THR A 28 1.42 2.91 -5.85
CA THR A 28 1.46 1.45 -5.97
C THR A 28 2.71 1.01 -6.74
N PHE A 29 3.28 -0.15 -6.41
CA PHE A 29 4.48 -0.69 -7.07
C PHE A 29 4.32 -2.17 -7.40
N ASN A 30 4.85 -2.62 -8.52
CA ASN A 30 4.72 -4.03 -8.97
C ASN A 30 5.63 -5.02 -8.22
N GLY A 31 6.33 -4.59 -7.16
CA GLY A 31 7.32 -5.41 -6.45
C GLY A 31 6.98 -5.64 -4.99
N ILE A 32 7.15 -6.88 -4.52
CA ILE A 32 6.70 -7.33 -3.19
C ILE A 32 7.26 -6.54 -2.00
N ASN A 33 8.49 -6.01 -2.06
CA ASN A 33 9.08 -5.30 -0.93
C ASN A 33 8.76 -3.80 -0.99
N THR A 34 7.56 -3.42 -0.52
CA THR A 34 7.08 -2.03 -0.52
C THR A 34 8.01 -1.09 0.22
N LEU A 35 8.59 -1.53 1.34
CA LEU A 35 9.51 -0.71 2.13
C LEU A 35 10.81 -0.40 1.38
N LYS A 36 11.27 -1.30 0.51
CA LYS A 36 12.42 -1.03 -0.35
C LYS A 36 12.12 0.02 -1.42
N TYR A 37 10.90 0.06 -1.93
CA TYR A 37 10.48 1.10 -2.87
C TYR A 37 10.32 2.43 -2.15
N ASP A 38 9.62 2.42 -1.01
CA ASP A 38 9.30 3.58 -0.18
C ASP A 38 9.85 3.46 1.25
N PRO A 39 11.15 3.73 1.46
CA PRO A 39 11.78 3.57 2.76
C PRO A 39 11.39 4.66 3.76
N LYS A 40 10.67 5.70 3.31
CA LYS A 40 10.24 6.80 4.18
C LYS A 40 8.80 6.66 4.65
N MET A 41 8.03 5.69 4.16
CA MET A 41 6.68 5.50 4.67
C MET A 41 6.66 5.04 6.14
N PRO A 42 5.66 5.45 6.93
CA PRO A 42 4.72 6.53 6.63
C PRO A 42 5.40 7.92 6.72
N TYR A 43 5.02 8.85 5.85
CA TYR A 43 5.58 10.21 5.82
C TYR A 43 4.52 11.31 5.72
N ARG A 44 4.89 12.54 6.07
CA ARG A 44 4.05 13.73 5.89
C ARG A 44 4.49 14.54 4.69
N VAL A 45 3.53 15.20 4.04
CA VAL A 45 3.78 16.11 2.93
C VAL A 45 3.38 17.53 3.38
N PRO A 46 4.35 18.43 3.66
CA PRO A 46 4.06 19.70 4.32
C PRO A 46 2.99 20.56 3.63
N HIS A 47 3.04 20.67 2.29
CA HIS A 47 2.06 21.45 1.54
C HIS A 47 0.66 20.81 1.46
N LYS A 48 0.49 19.56 1.93
CA LYS A 48 -0.79 18.86 2.04
C LYS A 48 -1.24 18.70 3.50
N GLU A 49 -0.48 19.21 4.46
CA GLU A 49 -0.72 18.97 5.89
C GLU A 49 -2.09 19.43 6.36
N LYS A 50 -2.62 20.50 5.75
CA LYS A 50 -3.97 21.03 6.05
C LYS A 50 -5.06 19.95 5.91
N TYR A 51 -4.91 19.01 4.98
CA TYR A 51 -5.94 18.03 4.61
C TYR A 51 -5.50 16.58 4.68
N SER A 52 -4.27 16.30 5.12
CA SER A 52 -3.73 14.94 5.20
C SER A 52 -2.86 14.73 6.44
N ASN A 53 -2.77 13.49 6.89
CA ASN A 53 -1.95 13.09 8.03
C ASN A 53 -0.66 12.44 7.53
N TYR A 54 -0.66 11.12 7.33
CA TYR A 54 0.48 10.39 6.82
C TYR A 54 0.15 9.72 5.48
N TRP A 55 1.16 9.59 4.65
CA TRP A 55 1.12 8.93 3.35
C TRP A 55 1.99 7.67 3.38
N PHE A 56 1.56 6.63 2.67
CA PHE A 56 2.30 5.39 2.51
C PHE A 56 2.12 4.82 1.10
N SER A 57 3.00 3.91 0.70
CA SER A 57 2.90 3.21 -0.58
C SER A 57 2.54 1.74 -0.38
N SER A 58 1.97 1.10 -1.40
CA SER A 58 1.66 -0.32 -1.40
C SER A 58 2.23 -1.03 -2.64
N SER A 59 2.21 -2.34 -2.63
CA SER A 59 2.36 -3.16 -3.82
C SER A 59 1.05 -3.13 -4.61
N ASP A 60 1.15 -3.33 -5.91
CA ASP A 60 -0.01 -3.56 -6.76
C ASP A 60 -0.39 -5.04 -6.79
N GLY A 61 -1.68 -5.30 -6.70
CA GLY A 61 -2.27 -6.63 -6.65
C GLY A 61 -3.75 -6.55 -7.02
N ASP A 62 -4.09 -5.61 -7.91
CA ASP A 62 -5.45 -5.27 -8.29
C ASP A 62 -6.20 -6.49 -8.85
N THR A 63 -5.55 -7.28 -9.73
CA THR A 63 -6.11 -8.52 -10.30
C THR A 63 -5.57 -9.80 -9.67
N LEU A 64 -6.23 -10.93 -9.97
CA LEU A 64 -5.73 -12.27 -9.64
C LEU A 64 -4.30 -12.47 -10.16
N GLU A 65 -4.05 -12.13 -11.42
CA GLU A 65 -2.76 -12.31 -12.09
C GLU A 65 -1.67 -11.52 -11.35
N GLU A 66 -1.88 -10.21 -11.17
CA GLU A 66 -0.93 -9.34 -10.47
C GLU A 66 -0.65 -9.82 -9.05
N PHE A 67 -1.70 -10.21 -8.31
CA PHE A 67 -1.53 -10.68 -6.94
C PHE A 67 -0.75 -11.99 -6.90
N THR A 68 -1.11 -12.97 -7.75
CA THR A 68 -0.43 -14.28 -7.78
C THR A 68 1.03 -14.17 -8.24
N ASP A 69 1.33 -13.28 -9.18
CA ASP A 69 2.69 -12.96 -9.62
C ASP A 69 3.50 -12.26 -8.52
N LEU A 70 2.86 -11.35 -7.76
CA LEU A 70 3.48 -10.67 -6.63
C LEU A 70 3.89 -11.67 -5.55
N ILE A 71 3.00 -12.59 -5.17
CA ILE A 71 3.20 -13.53 -4.04
C ILE A 71 3.71 -14.91 -4.46
N THR A 72 4.49 -15.00 -5.52
CA THR A 72 5.18 -16.27 -5.85
C THR A 72 6.13 -16.70 -4.71
N PRO A 73 6.38 -18.01 -4.52
CA PRO A 73 7.32 -18.49 -3.49
C PRO A 73 8.70 -17.83 -3.58
N LYS A 74 9.18 -17.58 -4.80
CA LYS A 74 10.44 -16.86 -5.06
C LYS A 74 10.41 -15.43 -4.50
N ASN A 75 9.33 -14.70 -4.71
CA ASN A 75 9.19 -13.33 -4.22
C ASN A 75 9.03 -13.29 -2.70
N ILE A 76 8.29 -14.23 -2.12
CA ILE A 76 8.11 -14.37 -0.67
C ILE A 76 9.46 -14.66 0.02
N MET A 77 10.21 -15.66 -0.45
CA MET A 77 11.55 -15.96 0.10
C MET A 77 12.51 -14.78 -0.06
N LYS A 78 12.40 -14.03 -1.17
CA LYS A 78 13.19 -12.81 -1.38
C LYS A 78 12.82 -11.71 -0.38
N LEU A 79 11.54 -11.56 -0.04
CA LEU A 79 11.08 -10.59 0.97
C LEU A 79 11.64 -10.96 2.35
N GLU A 80 11.53 -12.22 2.73
CA GLU A 80 12.04 -12.77 3.99
C GLU A 80 13.56 -12.58 4.12
N ASN A 81 14.33 -12.97 3.10
CA ASN A 81 15.79 -12.78 3.07
C ASN A 81 16.21 -11.30 3.16
N GLN A 82 15.31 -10.36 2.84
CA GLN A 82 15.56 -8.93 2.93
C GLN A 82 15.10 -8.32 4.26
N ASN A 83 14.50 -9.11 5.15
CA ASN A 83 13.74 -8.61 6.30
C ASN A 83 12.77 -7.49 5.86
N GLY A 84 12.14 -7.71 4.71
CA GLY A 84 11.33 -6.72 4.03
C GLY A 84 9.90 -6.66 4.55
N LEU A 85 9.16 -5.69 4.03
CA LEU A 85 7.76 -5.47 4.35
C LEU A 85 6.98 -5.28 3.06
N CYS A 86 5.80 -5.93 2.99
CA CYS A 86 4.84 -5.81 1.90
C CYS A 86 3.51 -5.33 2.46
N ILE A 87 3.00 -4.21 1.95
CA ILE A 87 1.59 -3.84 2.08
C ILE A 87 0.97 -4.02 0.69
N VAL A 88 -0.01 -4.90 0.53
CA VAL A 88 -0.67 -5.14 -0.76
C VAL A 88 -2.17 -4.96 -0.63
N TYR A 89 -2.80 -4.40 -1.66
CA TYR A 89 -4.26 -4.35 -1.79
C TYR A 89 -4.70 -5.26 -2.94
N THR A 90 -5.96 -5.67 -2.93
CA THR A 90 -6.54 -6.43 -4.04
C THR A 90 -8.04 -6.23 -4.13
N HIS A 91 -8.61 -6.58 -5.28
CA HIS A 91 -10.05 -6.61 -5.50
C HIS A 91 -10.51 -8.06 -5.69
N PHE A 92 -11.01 -8.68 -4.63
CA PHE A 92 -11.44 -10.10 -4.67
C PHE A 92 -12.50 -10.43 -5.74
N ALA A 93 -13.24 -9.43 -6.23
CA ALA A 93 -14.16 -9.59 -7.35
C ALA A 93 -13.48 -9.86 -8.71
N LYS A 94 -12.15 -9.75 -8.81
CA LYS A 94 -11.38 -9.90 -10.07
C LYS A 94 -10.77 -11.30 -10.21
N GLY A 95 -11.62 -12.32 -10.24
CA GLY A 95 -11.22 -13.68 -10.66
C GLY A 95 -10.64 -14.60 -9.57
N PHE A 96 -10.63 -14.17 -8.30
CA PHE A 96 -10.14 -15.00 -7.20
C PHE A 96 -11.03 -16.21 -6.90
N VAL A 97 -12.31 -16.13 -7.27
CA VAL A 97 -13.32 -17.18 -7.10
C VAL A 97 -14.10 -17.29 -8.42
N ASP A 98 -14.34 -18.51 -8.88
CA ASP A 98 -15.14 -18.75 -10.09
C ASP A 98 -16.65 -18.66 -9.81
N ASP A 99 -17.46 -18.83 -10.87
CA ASP A 99 -18.92 -18.81 -10.81
C ASP A 99 -19.52 -19.91 -9.94
N LYS A 100 -18.75 -20.96 -9.63
CA LYS A 100 -19.13 -22.08 -8.77
C LYS A 100 -18.66 -21.91 -7.33
N GLY A 101 -18.03 -20.79 -6.99
CA GLY A 101 -17.51 -20.54 -5.64
C GLY A 101 -16.15 -21.19 -5.36
N VAL A 102 -15.45 -21.68 -6.39
CA VAL A 102 -14.14 -22.33 -6.25
C VAL A 102 -13.03 -21.28 -6.30
N VAL A 103 -12.19 -21.26 -5.27
CA VAL A 103 -11.02 -20.37 -5.19
C VAL A 103 -9.98 -20.77 -6.24
N ASN A 104 -9.38 -19.78 -6.89
CA ASN A 104 -8.31 -20.01 -7.86
C ASN A 104 -7.16 -20.88 -7.25
N PRO A 105 -6.79 -22.02 -7.87
CA PRO A 105 -5.81 -22.94 -7.30
C PRO A 105 -4.41 -22.34 -7.12
N GLN A 106 -3.98 -21.46 -8.03
CA GLN A 106 -2.66 -20.83 -7.97
C GLN A 106 -2.60 -19.79 -6.84
N PHE A 107 -3.65 -18.99 -6.68
CA PHE A 107 -3.81 -18.10 -5.54
C PHE A 107 -3.78 -18.87 -4.22
N LYS A 108 -4.59 -19.94 -4.10
CA LYS A 108 -4.63 -20.78 -2.90
C LYS A 108 -3.25 -21.34 -2.57
N LYS A 109 -2.55 -21.93 -3.53
CA LYS A 109 -1.21 -22.50 -3.35
C LYS A 109 -0.19 -21.45 -2.86
N ASN A 110 -0.18 -20.27 -3.47
CA ASN A 110 0.74 -19.19 -3.09
C ASN A 110 0.42 -18.65 -1.69
N LEU A 111 -0.87 -18.51 -1.37
CA LEU A 111 -1.32 -18.04 -0.06
C LEU A 111 -1.00 -19.06 1.05
N GLU A 112 -1.18 -20.35 0.79
CA GLU A 112 -0.78 -21.43 1.70
C GLU A 112 0.72 -21.37 1.98
N PHE A 113 1.56 -21.23 0.94
CA PHE A 113 3.00 -21.06 1.10
C PHE A 113 3.37 -19.79 1.88
N LEU A 114 2.69 -18.66 1.64
CA LEU A 114 2.88 -17.42 2.38
C LEU A 114 2.53 -17.61 3.86
N SER A 115 1.36 -18.20 4.15
CA SER A 115 0.85 -18.39 5.50
C SER A 115 1.69 -19.35 6.35
N SER A 116 2.46 -20.24 5.70
CA SER A 116 3.38 -21.16 6.38
C SER A 116 4.73 -20.53 6.73
N ARG A 117 4.98 -19.26 6.35
CA ARG A 117 6.22 -18.55 6.70
C ARG A 117 6.10 -17.95 8.11
N ASP A 118 7.24 -17.76 8.76
CA ASP A 118 7.34 -17.01 10.02
C ASP A 118 7.30 -15.49 9.74
N GLY A 119 6.15 -15.02 9.27
CA GLY A 119 5.90 -13.64 8.89
C GLY A 119 4.97 -12.94 9.88
N TRP A 120 5.16 -11.63 10.04
CA TRP A 120 4.21 -10.80 10.78
C TRP A 120 3.06 -10.37 9.88
N PHE A 121 1.93 -11.08 9.97
CA PHE A 121 0.72 -10.82 9.16
C PHE A 121 -0.27 -9.95 9.94
N VAL A 122 -0.29 -8.65 9.66
CA VAL A 122 -1.17 -7.68 10.33
C VAL A 122 -1.82 -6.70 9.35
N PRO A 123 -2.92 -6.04 9.75
CA PRO A 123 -3.50 -4.95 8.97
C PRO A 123 -2.48 -3.84 8.69
N ALA A 124 -2.64 -3.16 7.55
CA ALA A 124 -1.75 -2.07 7.15
C ALA A 124 -1.62 -0.96 8.22
N GLY A 125 -2.70 -0.65 8.96
CA GLY A 125 -2.65 0.35 10.03
C GLY A 125 -1.65 0.00 11.13
N GLU A 126 -1.63 -1.26 11.57
CA GLU A 126 -0.79 -1.73 12.67
C GLU A 126 0.71 -1.68 12.30
N ILE A 127 1.05 -2.13 11.09
CA ILE A 127 2.44 -2.06 10.63
C ILE A 127 2.88 -0.59 10.41
N LEU A 128 1.98 0.28 9.97
CA LEU A 128 2.29 1.71 9.80
C LEU A 128 2.44 2.43 11.15
N ASP A 129 1.67 2.04 12.17
CA ASP A 129 1.85 2.51 13.55
C ASP A 129 3.22 2.07 14.12
N PHE A 130 3.62 0.82 13.86
CA PHE A 130 4.94 0.33 14.22
C PHE A 130 6.06 1.11 13.54
N LEU A 131 5.98 1.34 12.22
CA LEU A 131 6.97 2.13 11.50
C LEU A 131 7.03 3.59 11.98
N GLU A 132 5.89 4.20 12.30
CA GLU A 132 5.83 5.58 12.78
C GLU A 132 6.45 5.73 14.18
N SER A 133 6.20 4.80 15.09
CA SER A 133 6.78 4.81 16.45
C SER A 133 8.29 4.56 16.50
N HIS A 134 8.84 3.90 15.47
CA HIS A 134 10.27 3.55 15.39
C HIS A 134 11.06 4.44 14.41
N SER A 135 10.47 5.53 13.93
CA SER A 135 11.15 6.45 13.02
C SER A 135 11.06 7.91 13.48
N GLU A 136 12.12 8.68 13.20
CA GLU A 136 12.03 10.14 13.32
C GLU A 136 10.95 10.68 12.37
N LYS A 137 10.21 11.72 12.78
CA LYS A 137 9.16 12.33 11.96
C LYS A 137 9.67 12.66 10.55
N ARG A 138 9.16 11.93 9.55
CA ARG A 138 9.60 12.05 8.15
C ARG A 138 8.71 13.04 7.39
N ASN A 139 9.15 14.30 7.32
CA ASN A 139 8.63 15.23 6.33
C ASN A 139 9.37 14.98 5.01
N VAL A 140 8.63 14.72 3.92
CA VAL A 140 9.24 14.59 2.59
C VAL A 140 9.14 15.90 1.82
N LEU A 141 10.26 16.30 1.21
CA LEU A 141 10.33 17.45 0.32
C LEU A 141 9.81 17.10 -1.08
N LYS A 142 9.46 18.13 -1.87
CA LYS A 142 9.01 17.95 -3.26
C LYS A 142 9.96 17.08 -4.09
N ALA A 143 11.28 17.23 -3.93
CA ALA A 143 12.26 16.43 -4.66
C ALA A 143 12.13 14.91 -4.41
N TYR A 144 11.74 14.51 -3.20
CA TYR A 144 11.47 13.10 -2.90
C TYR A 144 10.24 12.62 -3.67
N LEU A 145 9.16 13.40 -3.64
CA LEU A 145 7.93 13.09 -4.38
C LEU A 145 8.19 13.03 -5.89
N THR A 146 8.89 14.02 -6.47
CA THR A 146 9.21 14.03 -7.91
C THR A 146 10.04 12.82 -8.34
N LYS A 147 10.99 12.39 -7.51
CA LYS A 147 11.76 11.15 -7.74
C LYS A 147 10.85 9.92 -7.72
N PHE A 148 9.89 9.90 -6.81
CA PHE A 148 8.89 8.83 -6.71
C PHE A 148 7.93 8.82 -7.88
N ASP A 149 7.36 9.97 -8.24
CA ASP A 149 6.47 10.14 -9.38
C ASP A 149 7.17 9.71 -10.67
N SER A 150 8.44 10.08 -10.84
CA SER A 150 9.24 9.63 -11.99
C SER A 150 9.40 8.11 -11.97
N LYS A 151 9.82 7.51 -10.84
CA LYS A 151 9.92 6.05 -10.72
C LYS A 151 8.59 5.35 -10.98
N TRP A 152 7.48 5.93 -10.53
CA TRP A 152 6.14 5.38 -10.68
C TRP A 152 5.68 5.47 -12.15
N ILE A 153 5.92 6.58 -12.84
CA ILE A 153 5.64 6.70 -14.29
C ILE A 153 6.47 5.71 -15.10
N TRP A 154 7.76 5.55 -14.78
CA TRP A 154 8.67 4.69 -15.53
C TRP A 154 8.62 3.20 -15.15
N ARG A 155 8.04 2.84 -13.99
CA ARG A 155 7.94 1.45 -13.49
C ARG A 155 6.51 0.98 -13.19
N GLY A 156 5.53 1.86 -13.39
CA GLY A 156 4.09 1.57 -13.33
C GLY A 156 3.53 1.11 -14.67
N LEU A 157 4.42 0.82 -15.63
CA LEU A 157 4.19 -0.01 -16.81
C LEU A 157 5.04 -1.26 -16.68
#